data_AF-A0A7C4PNU9-F1
#
_entry.id   AF-A0A7C4PNU9-F1
#
_cell.length_a   1.000
_cell.length_b   1.000
_cell.length_c   1.000
_cell.angle_alpha   90.00
_cell.angle_beta   90.00
_cell.angle_gamma   90.00
#
_symmetry.space_group_name_H-M   'P 1'
#
loop_
_entity.id
_entity.type
_entity.pdbx_description
1 polymer ?
#
loop_
_entity_poly.entity_id
_entity_poly.type
_entity_poly.pdbx_seq_one_letter_code
_entity_poly.pdbx_strand_id
1 'polypeptide(L)'
;MLFLRLRPANLDFRGLKCESVIINGTQVLMRGSGTVNGSGSYGFLLSGLDRGNGTAKDRLRIKIWNKAAGNQVVYDNQPGAPDNAAPTAELNAGGIQIISH
;
A
#
# COMPACT_ATOMS: atom_id res chain seq x y z
N MET A 1 -12.29 -3.53 4.18
CA MET A 1 -12.22 -3.03 2.78
C MET A 1 -11.24 -1.86 2.77
N LEU A 2 -10.22 -1.85 1.89
CA LEU A 2 -9.17 -0.81 1.89
C LEU A 2 -9.54 0.32 0.92
N PHE A 3 -9.38 1.58 1.33
CA PHE A 3 -9.53 2.74 0.45
C PHE A 3 -8.27 3.59 0.49
N LEU A 4 -7.77 3.99 -0.67
CA LEU A 4 -6.64 4.89 -0.81
C LEU A 4 -6.96 5.93 -1.89
N ARG A 5 -6.84 7.22 -1.53
CA ARG A 5 -6.98 8.34 -2.47
C ARG A 5 -5.66 9.08 -2.59
N LEU A 6 -5.03 9.00 -3.75
CA LEU A 6 -3.80 9.71 -4.08
C LEU A 6 -4.16 10.98 -4.85
N ARG A 7 -4.23 12.11 -4.15
CA ARG A 7 -4.65 13.40 -4.73
C ARG A 7 -3.75 13.88 -5.88
N PRO A 8 -2.40 13.76 -5.82
CA PRO A 8 -1.55 14.21 -6.94
C PRO A 8 -1.77 13.41 -8.24
N ALA A 9 -2.27 12.17 -8.14
CA ALA A 9 -2.45 11.26 -9.26
C ALA A 9 -3.93 11.08 -9.67
N ASN A 10 -4.86 11.79 -9.01
CA ASN A 10 -6.31 11.56 -9.13
C ASN A 10 -6.69 10.06 -9.14
N LEU A 11 -6.09 9.30 -8.22
CA LEU A 11 -6.18 7.85 -8.16
C LEU A 11 -6.94 7.45 -6.89
N ASP A 12 -8.13 6.92 -7.08
CA ASP A 12 -8.92 6.25 -6.05
C ASP A 12 -8.75 4.74 -6.19
N PHE A 13 -8.03 4.12 -5.26
CA PHE A 13 -7.90 2.68 -5.17
C PHE A 13 -8.86 2.13 -4.11
N ARG A 14 -9.64 1.12 -4.49
CA ARG A 14 -10.52 0.37 -3.59
C ARG A 14 -10.09 -1.08 -3.55
N GLY A 15 -9.49 -1.51 -2.45
CA GLY A 15 -9.15 -2.90 -2.16
C GLY A 15 -10.41 -3.70 -1.86
N LEU A 16 -10.73 -4.62 -2.76
CA LEU A 16 -11.91 -5.49 -2.69
C LEU A 16 -11.61 -6.81 -1.97
N LYS A 17 -10.37 -7.30 -2.08
CA LYS A 17 -9.95 -8.58 -1.49
C LYS A 17 -8.57 -8.47 -0.86
N CYS A 18 -8.45 -8.95 0.38
CA CYS A 18 -7.16 -9.25 0.99
C CYS A 18 -6.80 -10.70 0.65
N GLU A 19 -5.60 -10.91 0.14
CA GLU A 19 -5.11 -12.24 -0.29
C GLU A 19 -4.08 -12.78 0.70
N SER A 20 -3.21 -11.93 1.26
CA SER A 20 -2.26 -12.34 2.29
C SER A 20 -1.87 -11.18 3.20
N VAL A 21 -1.50 -11.55 4.43
CA VAL A 21 -0.87 -10.69 5.43
C VAL A 21 0.37 -11.41 5.95
N ILE A 22 1.51 -10.74 5.96
CA ILE A 22 2.79 -11.24 6.46
C ILE A 22 3.29 -10.26 7.51
N ILE A 23 3.74 -10.78 8.65
CA ILE A 23 4.34 -10.00 9.74
C ILE A 23 5.79 -10.44 9.89
N ASN A 24 6.71 -9.48 9.89
CA ASN A 24 8.14 -9.72 10.10
C ASN A 24 8.69 -8.67 11.06
N GLY A 25 8.85 -9.02 12.33
CA GLY A 25 9.22 -8.07 13.37
C GLY A 25 8.21 -6.93 13.46
N THR A 26 8.67 -5.70 13.24
CA THR A 26 7.82 -4.49 13.24
C THR A 26 7.28 -4.12 11.85
N GLN A 27 7.51 -4.96 10.84
CA GLN A 27 6.99 -4.76 9.49
C GLN A 27 5.75 -5.62 9.24
N VAL A 28 4.70 -5.00 8.72
CA VAL A 28 3.54 -5.69 8.15
C VAL A 28 3.54 -5.53 6.63
N LEU A 29 3.18 -6.58 5.91
CA LEU A 29 2.98 -6.59 4.47
C LEU A 29 1.61 -7.19 4.17
N MET A 30 0.76 -6.44 3.49
CA MET A 30 -0.54 -6.89 3.01
C MET A 30 -0.55 -6.88 1.49
N ARG A 31 -1.08 -7.96 0.90
CA ARG A 31 -1.33 -8.03 -0.54
C ARG A 31 -2.78 -8.35 -0.81
N GLY A 32 -3.25 -7.88 -1.96
CA GLY A 32 -4.58 -8.21 -2.41
C GLY A 32 -4.90 -7.62 -3.78
N SER A 33 -6.19 -7.50 -4.03
CA SER A 33 -6.73 -6.96 -5.28
C SER A 33 -7.82 -5.94 -5.07
N GLY A 34 -8.00 -5.08 -6.07
CA GLY A 34 -8.96 -4.00 -6.06
C GLY A 34 -9.15 -3.35 -7.42
N THR A 35 -9.84 -2.22 -7.40
CA THR A 35 -10.10 -1.39 -8.58
C THR A 35 -9.40 -0.04 -8.44
N VAL A 36 -9.07 0.56 -9.59
CA VAL A 36 -8.67 1.97 -9.67
C VAL A 36 -9.82 2.74 -10.32
N ASN A 37 -10.23 3.85 -9.72
CA ASN A 37 -11.32 4.71 -10.19
C ASN A 37 -12.60 3.91 -10.55
N GLY A 38 -12.91 2.90 -9.73
CA GLY A 38 -14.13 2.09 -9.85
C GLY A 38 -14.07 0.94 -10.86
N SER A 39 -12.98 0.74 -11.60
CA SER A 39 -12.89 -0.29 -12.64
C SER A 39 -11.56 -1.06 -12.67
N GLY A 40 -11.50 -2.10 -13.51
CA GLY A 40 -10.30 -2.89 -13.79
C GLY A 40 -9.93 -3.91 -12.70
N SER A 41 -8.82 -4.63 -12.94
CA SER A 41 -8.28 -5.62 -12.02
C SER A 41 -6.86 -5.24 -11.64
N TYR A 42 -6.70 -4.77 -10.41
CA TYR A 42 -5.43 -4.26 -9.92
C TYR A 42 -4.98 -5.09 -8.72
N GLY A 43 -3.67 -5.32 -8.63
CA GLY A 43 -3.03 -5.82 -7.42
C GLY A 43 -2.53 -4.65 -6.57
N PHE A 44 -2.45 -4.89 -5.26
CA PHE A 44 -1.80 -3.95 -4.35
C PHE A 44 -0.86 -4.65 -3.37
N LEU A 45 0.14 -3.90 -2.93
CA LEU A 45 1.00 -4.17 -1.80
C LEU A 45 0.93 -2.94 -0.88
N LEU A 46 0.62 -3.17 0.39
CA LEU A 46 0.70 -2.21 1.48
C LEU A 46 1.75 -2.73 2.46
N SER A 47 2.81 -1.97 2.72
CA SER A 47 3.77 -2.30 3.77
C SER A 47 3.88 -1.18 4.79
N GLY A 48 3.64 -1.50 6.06
CA GLY A 48 3.86 -0.61 7.19
C GLY A 48 5.09 -1.06 7.98
N LEU A 49 5.84 -0.11 8.53
CA LEU A 49 6.95 -0.38 9.45
C LEU A 49 6.81 0.53 10.66
N ASP A 50 6.59 -0.07 11.81
CA ASP A 50 6.67 0.59 13.10
C ASP A 50 8.14 0.80 13.47
N ARG A 51 8.50 2.05 13.77
CA ARG A 51 9.88 2.45 14.11
C ARG A 51 10.11 2.64 15.62
N GLY A 52 9.13 2.30 16.46
CA GLY A 52 9.30 2.15 17.90
C GLY A 52 8.86 3.37 18.72
N ASN A 53 9.58 3.65 19.81
CA ASN A 53 9.15 4.39 21.02
C ASN A 53 8.79 5.90 20.89
N GLY A 54 8.33 6.36 19.73
CA GLY A 54 7.74 7.70 19.55
C GLY A 54 8.72 8.78 19.09
N THR A 55 10.01 8.46 18.90
CA THR A 55 11.01 9.40 18.35
C THR A 55 11.22 9.24 16.85
N ALA A 56 11.11 8.02 16.34
CA ALA A 56 11.22 7.71 14.92
C ALA A 56 9.82 7.57 14.31
N LYS A 57 9.60 8.22 13.17
CA LYS A 57 8.31 8.14 12.46
C LYS A 57 8.15 6.77 11.79
N ASP A 58 6.93 6.24 11.87
CA ASP A 58 6.51 5.08 11.11
C ASP A 58 6.65 5.31 9.61
N ARG A 59 6.74 4.22 8.87
CA ARG A 59 6.93 4.26 7.42
C ARG A 59 5.91 3.43 6.69
N LEU A 60 5.62 3.85 5.46
CA LEU A 60 4.63 3.21 4.60
C LEU A 60 5.13 3.07 3.16
N ARG A 61 4.86 1.92 2.56
CA ARG A 61 4.89 1.72 1.11
C ARG A 61 3.51 1.32 0.60
N ILE A 62 3.12 1.92 -0.51
CA ILE A 62 2.02 1.48 -1.35
C ILE A 62 2.57 1.21 -2.74
N LYS A 63 2.23 0.05 -3.28
CA LYS A 63 2.43 -0.28 -4.69
C LYS A 63 1.13 -0.82 -5.27
N ILE A 64 0.74 -0.33 -6.45
CA ILE A 64 -0.45 -0.73 -7.20
C ILE A 64 -0.02 -1.07 -8.63
N TRP A 65 -0.52 -2.17 -9.18
CA TRP A 65 -0.22 -2.60 -10.54
C TRP A 65 -1.46 -3.15 -11.26
N ASN A 66 -1.50 -3.01 -12.58
CA ASN A 66 -2.57 -3.49 -13.42
C ASN A 66 -2.34 -4.96 -13.80
N LYS A 67 -3.19 -5.86 -13.30
CA LYS A 67 -3.06 -7.31 -13.54
C LYS A 67 -3.34 -7.67 -15.01
N ALA A 68 -4.14 -6.89 -15.72
CA ALA A 68 -4.48 -7.10 -17.13
C ALA A 68 -3.41 -6.58 -18.10
N ALA A 69 -2.53 -5.69 -17.66
CA ALA A 69 -1.45 -5.12 -18.46
C ALA A 69 -0.09 -5.73 -18.07
N GLY A 70 -0.01 -7.06 -17.95
CA GLY A 70 1.24 -7.77 -17.63
C GLY A 70 1.85 -7.37 -16.28
N ASN A 71 1.02 -7.01 -15.30
CA ASN A 71 1.45 -6.48 -13.99
C ASN A 71 2.21 -5.15 -14.07
N GLN A 72 1.92 -4.30 -15.06
CA GLN A 72 2.48 -2.95 -15.14
C GLN A 72 2.17 -2.15 -13.86
N VAL A 73 3.21 -1.60 -13.23
CA VAL A 73 3.09 -0.76 -12.04
C VAL A 73 2.46 0.58 -12.42
N VAL A 74 1.40 0.96 -11.72
CA VAL A 74 0.67 2.23 -11.90
C VAL A 74 1.10 3.24 -10.84
N TYR A 75 1.40 2.77 -9.65
CA TYR A 75 1.91 3.60 -8.56
C TYR A 75 2.83 2.77 -7.67
N ASP A 76 3.95 3.35 -7.27
CA ASP A 76 4.82 2.84 -6.21
C ASP A 76 5.54 4.04 -5.58
N ASN A 77 5.36 4.26 -4.29
CA ASN A 77 6.10 5.31 -3.59
C ASN A 77 7.53 4.88 -3.20
N GLN A 78 7.94 3.66 -3.56
CA GLN A 78 9.30 3.15 -3.42
C GLN A 78 9.67 2.25 -4.63
N PRO A 79 9.81 2.84 -5.83
CA PRO A 79 10.04 2.10 -7.06
C PRO A 79 11.38 1.35 -7.07
N GLY A 80 11.42 0.20 -7.75
CA GLY A 80 12.63 -0.61 -7.91
C GLY A 80 13.00 -1.47 -6.69
N ALA A 81 12.42 -1.21 -5.51
CA ALA A 81 12.69 -2.02 -4.32
C ALA A 81 11.92 -3.37 -4.37
N PRO A 82 12.54 -4.47 -3.89
CA PRO A 82 11.84 -5.74 -3.67
C PRO A 82 10.54 -5.56 -2.87
N ASP A 83 9.52 -6.37 -3.13
CA ASP A 83 8.23 -6.21 -2.44
C ASP A 83 8.33 -6.39 -0.92
N ASN A 84 9.31 -7.17 -0.43
CA ASN A 84 9.55 -7.38 0.99
C ASN A 84 10.50 -6.36 1.63
N ALA A 85 11.01 -5.40 0.85
CA ALA A 85 11.90 -4.37 1.39
C ALA A 85 11.18 -3.51 2.43
N ALA A 86 11.93 -3.05 3.43
CA ALA A 86 11.42 -2.10 4.41
C ALA A 86 10.92 -0.81 3.71
N PRO A 87 9.76 -0.28 4.11
CA PRO A 87 9.27 0.99 3.57
C PRO A 87 10.18 2.15 3.99
N THR A 88 10.29 3.14 3.12
CA THR A 88 11.20 4.29 3.28
C THR A 88 10.47 5.62 3.49
N ALA A 89 9.25 5.76 2.99
CA ALA A 89 8.48 7.00 3.12
C ALA A 89 7.94 7.17 4.54
N GLU A 90 8.30 8.27 5.19
CA GLU A 90 7.81 8.64 6.52
C GLU A 90 6.32 8.98 6.51
N LEU A 91 5.62 8.55 7.56
CA LEU A 91 4.27 9.00 7.84
C LEU A 91 4.32 10.33 8.59
N ASN A 92 3.90 11.40 7.91
CA ASN A 92 3.76 12.72 8.49
C ASN A 92 2.29 12.99 8.86
N ALA A 93 2.06 13.31 10.13
CA ALA A 93 0.83 13.79 10.78
C ALA A 93 -0.49 13.85 9.95
N GLY A 94 -1.04 12.69 9.59
CA GLY A 94 -2.45 12.52 9.23
C GLY A 94 -2.73 12.37 7.73
N GLY A 95 -2.86 11.16 7.17
CA GLY A 95 -2.97 9.86 7.82
C GLY A 95 -3.24 8.75 6.81
N ILE A 96 -3.49 7.56 7.35
CA ILE A 96 -4.04 6.40 6.64
C ILE A 96 -5.32 6.03 7.39
N GLN A 97 -6.48 6.11 6.75
CA GLN A 97 -7.73 5.62 7.35
C GLN A 97 -7.88 4.13 7.00
N ILE A 98 -7.53 3.25 7.93
CA ILE A 98 -7.79 1.80 7.82
C ILE A 98 -9.14 1.53 8.50
N ILE A 99 -10.20 1.34 7.71
CA ILE A 99 -11.51 0.90 8.22
C ILE A 99 -11.59 -0.63 8.07
N SER A 100 -11.45 -1.36 9.18
CA SER A 100 -11.99 -2.71 9.30
C SER A 100 -13.44 -2.59 9.76
N HIS A 101 -14.36 -3.25 9.05
CA HIS A 101 -15.70 -3.51 9.58
C HIS A 101 -15.62 -4.60 10.65
#